data_AF-A0A0Q6FAC0-F1
#
_entry.id   AF-A0A0Q6FAC0-F1
#
_cell.length_a   1.000
_cell.length_b   1.000
_cell.length_c   1.000
_cell.angle_alpha   90.00
_cell.angle_beta   90.00
_cell.angle_gamma   90.00
#
_symmetry.space_group_name_H-M   'P 1'
#
loop_
_entity.id
_entity.type
_entity.pdbx_description
1 polymer ?
#
loop_
_entity_poly.entity_id
_entity_poly.type
_entity_poly.pdbx_seq_one_letter_code
_entity_poly.pdbx_strand_id
1 'polypeptide(L)'
;MTLGAVALCAGCGSAPAGTDAGSEPSSASASASATTSATTAGEPTASAEPYVPGSPDNEVRPATRAERAAWPACGEVWRGDGSIPGRYRGCVDGDRAVVADRIPCSFGGSMTTYADRYYGVLGNVVNDAGESLSTSRRYARAHALCTG
;
A
#
# COMPACT_ATOMS: atom_id res chain seq x y z
N MET A 1 -23.45 38.53 24.92
CA MET A 1 -23.06 39.60 23.99
C MET A 1 -21.55 39.78 24.05
N THR A 2 -20.81 39.12 23.16
CA THR A 2 -19.52 39.61 22.68
C THR A 2 -19.25 38.93 21.34
N LEU A 3 -19.42 39.70 20.26
CA LEU A 3 -19.02 39.32 18.91
C LEU A 3 -17.48 39.40 18.83
N GLY A 4 -16.84 38.33 18.36
CA GLY A 4 -15.43 38.33 17.96
C GLY A 4 -15.33 38.18 16.45
N ALA A 5 -14.86 39.23 15.79
CA ALA A 5 -14.82 39.37 14.34
C ALA A 5 -13.44 38.99 13.74
N VAL A 6 -13.49 38.31 12.59
CA VAL A 6 -12.71 38.47 11.35
C VAL A 6 -11.17 38.47 11.38
N ALA A 7 -10.57 37.56 10.61
CA ALA A 7 -9.50 37.87 9.64
C ALA A 7 -9.41 36.77 8.55
N LEU A 8 -9.96 37.06 7.36
CA LEU A 8 -9.69 36.32 6.13
C LEU A 8 -8.35 36.82 5.54
N CYS A 9 -7.41 35.91 5.28
CA CYS A 9 -6.31 36.17 4.35
C CYS A 9 -6.52 35.31 3.10
N ALA A 10 -7.09 35.93 2.08
CA ALA A 10 -7.16 35.41 0.72
C ALA A 10 -5.78 35.59 0.05
N GLY A 11 -5.09 34.48 -0.21
CA GLY A 11 -3.88 34.44 -1.03
C GLY A 11 -4.22 33.98 -2.45
N CYS A 12 -4.41 34.93 -3.36
CA CYS A 12 -4.51 34.70 -4.80
C CYS A 12 -3.09 34.80 -5.39
N GLY A 13 -2.64 33.79 -6.14
CA GLY A 13 -1.35 33.78 -6.83
C GLY A 13 -1.47 33.10 -8.18
N SER A 14 -1.64 33.90 -9.23
CA SER A 14 -1.79 33.50 -10.63
C SER A 14 -0.47 33.12 -11.30
N ALA A 15 -0.54 32.22 -12.28
CA ALA A 15 0.52 31.63 -13.09
C ALA A 15 1.22 32.61 -14.06
N PRO A 16 2.37 32.18 -14.63
CA PRO A 16 2.51 32.26 -16.09
C PRO A 16 2.81 30.91 -16.76
N ALA A 17 2.22 30.76 -17.95
CA ALA A 17 2.49 29.72 -18.91
C ALA A 17 3.89 29.88 -19.53
N GLY A 18 4.65 28.79 -19.63
CA GLY A 18 5.87 28.69 -20.41
C GLY A 18 5.74 27.55 -21.41
N THR A 19 5.46 27.88 -22.66
CA THR A 19 5.61 27.01 -23.82
C THR A 19 7.03 27.13 -24.33
N ASP A 20 7.78 26.02 -24.34
CA ASP A 20 8.98 25.89 -25.16
C ASP A 20 8.77 24.81 -26.21
N ALA A 21 8.85 25.24 -27.45
CA ALA A 21 8.84 24.42 -28.65
C ALA A 21 10.28 24.00 -28.95
N GLY A 22 10.52 22.69 -29.06
CA GLY A 22 11.79 22.13 -29.51
C GLY A 22 11.51 20.89 -30.37
N SER A 23 11.73 21.04 -31.67
CA SER A 23 11.37 20.13 -32.74
C SER A 23 12.11 18.78 -32.76
N GLU A 24 11.40 17.79 -33.31
CA GLU A 24 11.83 16.47 -33.87
C GLU A 24 13.05 16.55 -34.84
N PRO A 25 13.59 15.46 -35.44
CA PRO A 25 13.24 14.02 -35.38
C PRO A 25 14.46 13.07 -35.23
N SER A 26 14.23 11.75 -35.08
CA SER A 26 15.05 10.72 -35.75
C SER A 26 14.35 9.36 -35.76
N SER A 27 13.82 9.03 -36.93
CA SER A 27 13.43 7.68 -37.36
C SER A 27 14.67 6.79 -37.51
N ALA A 28 14.57 5.51 -37.14
CA ALA A 28 14.66 4.40 -38.10
C ALA A 28 14.66 3.03 -37.39
N SER A 29 13.86 2.14 -37.96
CA SER A 29 13.67 0.72 -37.66
C SER A 29 14.89 -0.14 -37.96
N ALA A 30 15.05 -1.26 -37.23
CA ALA A 30 15.55 -2.51 -37.80
C ALA A 30 15.04 -3.73 -37.00
N SER A 31 14.69 -4.77 -37.75
CA SER A 31 13.95 -5.97 -37.36
C SER A 31 14.85 -7.19 -37.08
N ALA A 32 14.24 -8.19 -36.44
CA ALA A 32 14.51 -9.64 -36.51
C ALA A 32 15.74 -10.16 -35.72
N SER A 33 15.82 -11.38 -35.17
CA SER A 33 15.11 -12.65 -35.39
C SER A 33 15.13 -13.52 -34.12
N ALA A 34 14.23 -14.50 -34.10
CA ALA A 34 14.07 -15.59 -33.14
C ALA A 34 15.32 -16.43 -32.86
N THR A 35 15.38 -17.09 -31.68
CA THR A 35 16.03 -18.41 -31.49
C THR A 35 15.46 -19.14 -30.26
N THR A 36 14.68 -20.18 -30.56
CA THR A 36 14.44 -21.51 -29.94
C THR A 36 14.56 -21.81 -28.43
N SER A 37 13.56 -22.61 -28.03
CA SER A 37 13.35 -23.42 -26.83
C SER A 37 14.52 -24.28 -26.32
N ALA A 38 14.54 -24.53 -25.02
CA ALA A 38 15.01 -25.78 -24.44
C ALA A 38 14.16 -26.18 -23.23
N THR A 39 13.38 -27.24 -23.43
CA THR A 39 12.67 -28.02 -22.41
C THR A 39 13.68 -28.79 -21.57
N THR A 40 13.60 -28.68 -20.25
CA THR A 40 14.12 -29.70 -19.33
C THR A 40 13.01 -30.07 -18.37
N ALA A 41 12.44 -31.25 -18.60
CA ALA A 41 11.57 -31.94 -17.65
C ALA A 41 12.44 -32.45 -16.49
N GLY A 42 12.14 -31.96 -15.29
CA GLY A 42 12.61 -32.50 -14.03
C GLY A 42 11.40 -32.58 -13.12
N GLU A 43 10.90 -33.79 -12.92
CA GLU A 43 9.77 -34.13 -12.05
C GLU A 43 10.33 -34.48 -10.66
N PRO A 44 10.17 -33.62 -9.64
CA PRO A 44 10.21 -34.10 -8.26
C PRO A 44 8.78 -34.48 -7.84
N THR A 45 8.56 -35.80 -7.73
CA THR A 45 7.52 -36.32 -6.85
C THR A 45 7.89 -35.92 -5.42
N ALA A 46 7.24 -34.89 -4.91
CA ALA A 46 7.18 -34.59 -3.49
C ALA A 46 5.73 -34.22 -3.17
N SER A 47 5.12 -35.11 -2.38
CA SER A 47 3.83 -34.98 -1.71
C SER A 47 3.50 -33.53 -1.35
N ALA A 48 2.73 -32.86 -2.20
CA ALA A 48 2.17 -31.56 -1.89
C ALA A 48 0.95 -31.79 -1.00
N GLU A 49 1.10 -31.54 0.31
CA GLU A 49 -0.05 -31.01 1.05
C GLU A 49 -0.58 -29.81 0.27
N PRO A 50 -1.90 -29.61 0.15
CA PRO A 50 -2.45 -28.45 -0.52
C PRO A 50 -1.99 -27.18 0.20
N TYR A 51 -0.88 -26.61 -0.26
CA TYR A 51 -0.50 -25.25 0.03
C TYR A 51 -1.58 -24.40 -0.62
N VAL A 52 -2.53 -23.93 0.19
CA VAL A 52 -3.40 -22.82 -0.22
C VAL A 52 -2.47 -21.61 -0.15
N PRO A 53 -1.99 -21.06 -1.29
CA PRO A 53 -1.27 -19.79 -1.25
C PRO A 53 -2.19 -18.78 -0.58
N GLY A 54 -1.79 -18.33 0.61
CA GLY A 54 -2.53 -17.36 1.38
C GLY A 54 -2.82 -16.15 0.50
N SER A 55 -4.11 -15.87 0.30
CA SER A 55 -4.55 -14.59 -0.24
C SER A 55 -3.88 -13.45 0.53
N PRO A 56 -3.65 -12.27 -0.08
CA PRO A 56 -3.15 -11.07 0.60
C PRO A 56 -4.14 -10.47 1.61
N ASP A 57 -5.06 -11.29 2.12
CA ASP A 57 -6.00 -10.94 3.17
C ASP A 57 -5.29 -11.12 4.51
N ASN A 58 -5.07 -10.02 5.21
CA ASN A 58 -4.66 -10.00 6.61
C ASN A 58 -5.30 -11.16 7.37
N GLU A 59 -4.49 -11.97 8.07
CA GLU A 59 -5.02 -13.09 8.85
C GLU A 59 -6.01 -12.55 9.90
N VAL A 60 -7.28 -12.92 9.76
CA VAL A 60 -8.34 -12.57 10.72
C VAL A 60 -8.73 -13.81 11.50
N ARG A 61 -8.64 -13.73 12.83
CA ARG A 61 -9.03 -14.83 13.72
C ARG A 61 -9.65 -14.31 15.02
N PRO A 62 -10.27 -15.16 15.85
CA PRO A 62 -10.68 -14.76 17.18
C PRO A 62 -9.50 -14.19 17.97
N ALA A 63 -9.70 -13.02 18.59
CA ALA A 63 -8.69 -12.43 19.45
C ALA A 63 -8.56 -13.25 20.74
N THR A 64 -7.33 -13.48 21.17
CA THR A 64 -7.06 -13.99 22.51
C THR A 64 -7.28 -12.89 23.55
N ARG A 65 -7.39 -13.27 24.82
CA ARG A 65 -7.47 -12.30 25.92
C ARG A 65 -6.24 -11.39 25.98
N ALA A 66 -5.05 -11.94 25.71
CA ALA A 66 -3.81 -11.19 25.72
C ALA A 66 -3.77 -10.14 24.59
N GLU A 67 -4.21 -10.51 23.39
CA GLU A 67 -4.28 -9.59 22.25
C GLU A 67 -5.28 -8.46 22.49
N ARG A 68 -6.49 -8.76 23.01
CA ARG A 68 -7.45 -7.72 23.41
C ARG A 68 -6.90 -6.73 24.43
N ALA A 69 -5.95 -7.15 25.27
CA ALA A 69 -5.32 -6.29 26.26
C ALA A 69 -4.10 -5.52 25.74
N ALA A 70 -3.40 -6.05 24.72
CA ALA A 70 -2.10 -5.53 24.27
C ALA A 70 -2.14 -4.84 22.92
N TRP A 71 -3.07 -5.19 22.03
CA TRP A 71 -3.17 -4.64 20.68
C TRP A 71 -4.16 -3.48 20.66
N PRO A 72 -3.89 -2.44 19.86
CA PRO A 72 -4.80 -1.30 19.73
C PRO A 72 -6.07 -1.70 18.95
N ALA A 73 -7.12 -0.90 19.08
CA ALA A 73 -8.30 -1.09 18.24
C ALA A 73 -7.98 -0.73 16.78
N CYS A 74 -8.54 -1.45 15.81
CA CYS A 74 -8.26 -1.19 14.41
C CYS A 74 -8.66 0.23 13.99
N GLY A 75 -9.81 0.71 14.47
CA GLY A 75 -10.26 2.08 14.23
C GLY A 75 -9.43 3.16 14.92
N GLU A 76 -8.53 2.82 15.84
CA GLU A 76 -7.61 3.80 16.44
C GLU A 76 -6.36 3.99 15.56
N VAL A 77 -5.86 2.90 14.98
CA VAL A 77 -4.67 2.90 14.11
C VAL A 77 -5.02 3.34 12.70
N TRP A 78 -6.07 2.76 12.12
CA TRP A 78 -6.43 2.93 10.70
C TRP A 78 -7.40 4.08 10.50
N ARG A 79 -6.94 5.29 10.79
CA ARG A 79 -7.65 6.55 10.52
C ARG A 79 -6.90 7.35 9.47
N GLY A 80 -7.63 8.07 8.62
CA GLY A 80 -7.02 9.03 7.69
C GLY A 80 -6.12 9.99 8.47
N ASP A 81 -4.92 10.23 7.94
CA ASP A 81 -3.87 11.07 8.55
C ASP A 81 -3.30 10.59 9.90
N GLY A 82 -3.72 9.40 10.36
CA GLY A 82 -3.12 8.73 11.52
C GLY A 82 -1.70 8.22 11.22
N SER A 83 -1.01 7.72 12.25
CA SER A 83 0.32 7.11 12.11
C SER A 83 0.28 5.63 12.51
N ILE A 84 0.89 4.78 11.70
CA ILE A 84 1.06 3.36 11.96
C ILE A 84 2.26 3.19 12.90
N PRO A 85 2.11 2.54 14.07
CA PRO A 85 3.25 2.30 14.96
C PRO A 85 4.39 1.53 14.26
N GLY A 86 5.64 1.92 14.51
CA GLY A 86 6.80 1.26 13.88
C GLY A 86 6.94 -0.24 14.21
N ARG A 87 6.36 -0.68 15.33
CA ARG A 87 6.33 -2.09 15.77
C ARG A 87 4.92 -2.69 15.66
N TYR A 88 4.08 -2.17 14.77
CA TYR A 88 2.70 -2.62 14.60
C TYR A 88 2.64 -4.10 14.19
N ARG A 89 1.91 -4.91 14.97
CA ARG A 89 1.75 -6.36 14.76
C ARG A 89 0.37 -6.73 14.24
N GLY A 90 -0.59 -5.82 14.36
CA GLY A 90 -2.00 -6.07 14.14
C GLY A 90 -2.84 -5.22 15.08
N CYS A 91 -4.15 -5.35 14.95
CA CYS A 91 -5.12 -4.65 15.77
C CYS A 91 -6.29 -5.57 16.11
N VAL A 92 -7.15 -5.09 17.00
CA VAL A 92 -8.40 -5.76 17.36
C VAL A 92 -9.57 -5.02 16.75
N ASP A 93 -10.41 -5.75 16.00
CA ASP A 93 -11.67 -5.30 15.44
C ASP A 93 -12.82 -6.05 16.13
N GLY A 94 -13.38 -5.42 17.16
CA GLY A 94 -14.34 -6.08 18.06
C GLY A 94 -13.70 -7.26 18.79
N ASP A 95 -14.12 -8.48 18.47
CA ASP A 95 -13.59 -9.73 19.03
C ASP A 95 -12.56 -10.42 18.13
N ARG A 96 -12.19 -9.81 17.00
CA ARG A 96 -11.28 -10.39 16.02
C ARG A 96 -9.90 -9.74 16.10
N ALA A 97 -8.86 -10.56 16.13
CA ALA A 97 -7.50 -10.12 15.89
C ALA A 97 -7.27 -10.08 14.38
N VAL A 98 -6.83 -8.93 13.89
CA VAL A 98 -6.38 -8.73 12.51
C VAL A 98 -4.87 -8.60 12.54
N VAL A 99 -4.17 -9.61 12.07
CA VAL A 99 -2.72 -9.61 11.97
C VAL A 99 -2.31 -8.69 10.83
N ALA A 100 -1.30 -7.85 11.07
CA ALA A 100 -0.79 -6.97 10.03
C ALA A 100 -0.03 -7.78 8.98
N ASP A 101 -0.50 -7.77 7.72
CA ASP A 101 0.33 -8.24 6.61
C ASP A 101 1.52 -7.29 6.42
N ARG A 102 2.69 -7.84 6.08
CA ARG A 102 3.95 -7.10 5.98
C ARG A 102 4.59 -7.37 4.63
N ILE A 103 4.42 -6.41 3.75
CA ILE A 103 5.05 -6.37 2.43
C ILE A 103 6.43 -5.72 2.62
N PRO A 104 7.54 -6.46 2.48
CA PRO A 104 8.87 -5.90 2.62
C PRO A 104 9.14 -4.91 1.48
N CYS A 105 9.66 -3.74 1.83
CA CYS A 105 10.07 -2.75 0.83
C CYS A 105 11.58 -2.85 0.56
N SER A 106 11.98 -2.57 -0.69
CA SER A 106 13.37 -2.54 -1.15
C SER A 106 14.27 -1.56 -0.38
N PHE A 107 13.70 -0.48 0.17
CA PHE A 107 14.38 0.49 1.02
C PHE A 107 14.45 0.09 2.52
N GLY A 108 14.11 -1.16 2.86
CA GLY A 108 14.27 -1.72 4.21
C GLY A 108 13.10 -1.53 5.18
N GLY A 109 12.01 -0.87 4.76
CA GLY A 109 10.76 -0.77 5.51
C GLY A 109 9.82 -1.96 5.28
N SER A 110 8.66 -1.94 5.94
CA SER A 110 7.54 -2.82 5.59
C SER A 110 6.28 -2.00 5.38
N MET A 111 5.61 -2.22 4.27
CA MET A 111 4.25 -1.73 4.02
C MET A 111 3.24 -2.71 4.62
N THR A 112 2.12 -2.20 5.10
CA THR A 112 0.99 -2.98 5.59
C THR A 112 -0.31 -2.37 5.09
N THR A 113 -1.34 -3.21 4.98
CA THR A 113 -2.67 -2.86 4.45
C THR A 113 -3.76 -3.23 5.46
N TYR A 114 -4.95 -2.65 5.32
CA TYR A 114 -6.10 -2.99 6.16
C TYR A 114 -7.44 -2.74 5.45
N ALA A 115 -8.35 -3.70 5.61
CA ALA A 115 -9.74 -3.64 5.18
C ALA A 115 -9.95 -3.24 3.70
N ASP A 116 -9.04 -3.67 2.81
CA ASP A 116 -9.01 -3.29 1.39
C ASP A 116 -9.14 -1.77 1.15
N ARG A 117 -8.70 -0.94 2.10
CA ARG A 117 -8.88 0.52 2.01
C ARG A 117 -7.69 1.31 2.48
N TYR A 118 -7.03 0.86 3.55
CA TYR A 118 -5.93 1.60 4.14
C TYR A 118 -4.61 0.95 3.82
N TYR A 119 -3.57 1.77 3.66
CA TYR A 119 -2.20 1.29 3.47
C TYR A 119 -1.18 2.28 4.03
N GLY A 120 0.00 1.79 4.36
CA GLY A 120 1.12 2.63 4.77
C GLY A 120 2.35 1.85 5.16
N VAL A 121 3.49 2.54 5.26
CA VAL A 121 4.74 1.97 5.77
C VAL A 121 4.71 2.03 7.29
N LEU A 122 5.17 0.98 7.97
CA LEU A 122 5.30 0.96 9.43
C LEU A 122 6.10 2.17 9.91
N GLY A 123 5.59 2.86 10.94
CA GLY A 123 6.18 4.09 11.49
C GLY A 123 5.79 5.36 10.73
N ASN A 124 4.99 5.28 9.66
CA ASN A 124 4.60 6.41 8.83
C ASN A 124 3.09 6.63 8.86
N VAL A 125 2.62 7.59 8.07
CA VAL A 125 1.20 7.95 7.99
C VAL A 125 0.36 6.86 7.31
N VAL A 126 -0.89 6.74 7.75
CA VAL A 126 -1.94 5.95 7.12
C VAL A 126 -2.47 6.70 5.90
N ASN A 127 -2.56 6.00 4.77
CA ASN A 127 -3.18 6.51 3.56
C ASN A 127 -4.53 5.83 3.35
N ASP A 128 -5.54 6.61 2.99
CA ASP A 128 -6.85 6.11 2.57
C ASP A 128 -6.87 6.00 1.03
N ALA A 129 -7.14 4.78 0.54
CA ALA A 129 -7.22 4.48 -0.88
C ALA A 129 -8.59 4.85 -1.49
N GLY A 130 -9.58 5.19 -0.68
CA GLY A 130 -10.94 5.49 -1.10
C GLY A 130 -11.83 4.25 -1.08
N GLU A 131 -12.31 3.82 -2.25
CA GLU A 131 -13.25 2.70 -2.36
C GLU A 131 -12.58 1.34 -2.15
N SER A 132 -11.40 1.10 -2.75
CA SER A 132 -10.65 -0.14 -2.57
C SER A 132 -9.15 0.03 -2.87
N LEU A 133 -8.29 -0.87 -2.37
CA LEU A 133 -6.86 -0.89 -2.76
C LEU A 133 -6.72 -1.33 -4.22
N SER A 134 -7.53 -2.29 -4.66
CA SER A 134 -7.46 -2.86 -6.01
C SER A 134 -7.70 -1.84 -7.13
N THR A 135 -8.54 -0.83 -6.90
CA THR A 135 -8.83 0.25 -7.87
C THR A 135 -7.98 1.50 -7.66
N SER A 136 -7.21 1.58 -6.57
CA SER A 136 -6.47 2.77 -6.20
C SER A 136 -5.14 2.91 -6.93
N ARG A 137 -5.06 3.89 -7.83
CA ARG A 137 -3.79 4.28 -8.48
C ARG A 137 -2.73 4.75 -7.48
N ARG A 138 -3.15 5.33 -6.35
CA ARG A 138 -2.23 5.79 -5.29
C ARG A 138 -1.58 4.60 -4.59
N TYR A 139 -2.38 3.60 -4.23
CA TYR A 139 -1.87 2.35 -3.66
C TYR A 139 -0.96 1.63 -4.66
N ALA A 140 -1.39 1.43 -5.91
CA ALA A 140 -0.60 0.75 -6.93
C ALA A 140 0.80 1.40 -7.11
N ARG A 141 0.87 2.74 -7.15
CA ARG A 141 2.14 3.47 -7.20
C ARG A 141 2.98 3.28 -5.93
N ALA A 142 2.37 3.39 -4.75
CA ALA A 142 3.08 3.22 -3.49
C ALA A 142 3.63 1.80 -3.32
N HIS A 143 2.85 0.79 -3.71
CA HIS A 143 3.26 -0.61 -3.72
C HIS A 143 4.44 -0.83 -4.67
N ALA A 144 4.36 -0.34 -5.92
CA ALA A 144 5.47 -0.44 -6.86
C ALA A 144 6.76 0.21 -6.33
N LEU A 145 6.67 1.41 -5.73
CA LEU A 145 7.81 2.08 -5.10
C LEU A 145 8.36 1.30 -3.90
N CYS A 146 7.50 0.61 -3.15
CA CYS A 146 7.91 -0.26 -2.05
C CYS A 146 8.67 -1.47 -2.57
N THR A 147 8.13 -2.20 -3.55
CA THR A 147 8.68 -3.49 -3.98
C THR A 147 9.87 -3.39 -4.94
N GLY A 148 10.03 -2.26 -5.65
CA GLY A 148 11.10 -2.06 -6.66
C GLY A 148 10.63 -2.39 -8.05
#